data_AF-A0A938A177-F1
#
_entry.id   AF-A0A938A177-F1
#
_cell.length_a   1.000
_cell.length_b   1.000
_cell.length_c   1.000
_cell.angle_alpha   90.00
_cell.angle_beta   90.00
_cell.angle_gamma   90.00
#
_symmetry.space_group_name_H-M   'P 1'
#
loop_
_entity.id
_entity.type
_entity.pdbx_description
1 polymer ?
#
loop_
_entity_poly.entity_id
_entity_poly.type
_entity_poly.pdbx_seq_one_letter_code
_entity_poly.pdbx_strand_id
1 'polypeptide(L)'
;MSEPVSQSVNRLVQTLGRFPVVAPEILMPGLVLTALWPILRVALESEIEAFLIAFLVTVALRLAIKAEMLILTAHSRLGRRVTILATLIFGPGLLAFLMLNGDPSWCQRFLSAYFLIMAALFLLDLVDGRALLARHSWPDIDRPYARRVLSQLMVIYHLGMLLTNEVLIGSASYGNWLIFLGYAPLISHLVVQSMLAVLREMAARGRGVC
;
A
#
# COMPACT_ATOMS: atom_id res chain seq x y z
N MET A 1 -14.56 -47.02 -1.23
CA MET A 1 -15.31 -45.77 -1.47
C MET A 1 -14.88 -44.73 -0.45
N SER A 2 -13.81 -43.98 -0.72
CA SER A 2 -13.26 -43.02 0.26
C SER A 2 -12.26 -42.05 -0.39
N GLU A 3 -12.66 -41.23 -1.38
CA GLU A 3 -11.76 -40.27 -2.04
C GLU A 3 -12.30 -38.87 -2.47
N PRO A 4 -13.44 -38.32 -1.99
CA PRO A 4 -13.80 -36.92 -2.35
C PRO A 4 -13.15 -35.84 -1.46
N VAL A 5 -12.79 -36.17 -0.20
CA VAL A 5 -12.31 -35.18 0.78
C VAL A 5 -10.85 -34.79 0.53
N SER A 6 -10.00 -35.75 0.13
CA SER A 6 -8.57 -35.52 -0.12
C SER A 6 -8.31 -34.53 -1.27
N GLN A 7 -9.10 -34.60 -2.35
CA GLN A 7 -8.97 -33.64 -3.47
C GLN A 7 -9.41 -32.23 -3.09
N SER A 8 -10.42 -32.10 -2.23
CA SER A 8 -10.92 -30.81 -1.75
C SER A 8 -9.90 -30.14 -0.83
N VAL A 9 -9.27 -30.92 0.06
CA VAL A 9 -8.18 -30.47 0.93
C VAL A 9 -6.95 -30.09 0.12
N ASN A 10 -6.55 -30.89 -0.89
CA ASN A 10 -5.42 -30.54 -1.76
C ASN A 10 -5.66 -29.28 -2.59
N ARG A 11 -6.90 -29.03 -3.05
CA ARG A 11 -7.23 -27.76 -3.70
C ARG A 11 -7.18 -26.60 -2.73
N LEU A 12 -7.72 -26.75 -1.52
CA LEU A 12 -7.62 -25.72 -0.48
C LEU A 12 -6.16 -25.45 -0.12
N VAL A 13 -5.33 -26.48 0.07
CA VAL A 13 -3.90 -26.37 0.37
C VAL A 13 -3.11 -25.78 -0.80
N GLN A 14 -3.47 -26.07 -2.06
CA GLN A 14 -2.87 -25.39 -3.22
C GLN A 14 -3.34 -23.93 -3.36
N THR A 15 -4.56 -23.62 -2.93
CA THR A 15 -5.10 -22.26 -2.92
C THR A 15 -4.49 -21.45 -1.77
N LEU A 16 -4.23 -22.09 -0.62
CA LEU A 16 -3.51 -21.57 0.54
C LEU A 16 -1.99 -21.48 0.27
N GLY A 17 -1.40 -22.42 -0.46
CA GLY A 17 0.01 -22.37 -0.88
C GLY A 17 0.30 -21.26 -1.90
N ARG A 18 -0.74 -20.62 -2.45
CA ARG A 18 -0.67 -19.39 -3.25
C ARG A 18 -0.89 -18.12 -2.42
N PHE A 19 -0.91 -18.19 -1.09
CA PHE A 19 -0.81 -16.96 -0.31
C PHE A 19 0.52 -16.29 -0.67
N PRO A 20 0.51 -15.00 -1.08
CA PRO A 20 1.74 -14.30 -1.40
C PRO A 20 2.63 -14.39 -0.16
N VAL A 21 3.87 -14.83 -0.33
CA VAL A 21 4.86 -14.80 0.74
C VAL A 21 4.91 -13.35 1.23
N VAL A 22 4.29 -13.10 2.37
CA VAL A 22 4.23 -11.76 2.94
C VAL A 22 5.63 -11.47 3.42
N ALA A 23 6.33 -10.62 2.69
CA ALA A 23 7.64 -10.15 3.08
C ALA A 23 7.51 -9.53 4.49
N PRO A 24 8.25 -10.01 5.51
CA PRO A 24 8.15 -9.51 6.90
C PRO A 24 8.22 -7.98 7.00
N GLU A 25 8.91 -7.36 6.05
CA GLU A 25 9.10 -5.92 5.87
C GLU A 25 7.77 -5.16 5.66
N ILE A 26 6.74 -5.83 5.12
CA ILE A 26 5.41 -5.24 4.88
C ILE A 26 4.56 -5.27 6.17
N LEU A 27 4.78 -6.28 7.01
CA LEU A 27 4.04 -6.50 8.26
C LEU A 27 4.61 -5.70 9.43
N MET A 28 5.94 -5.56 9.46
CA MET A 28 6.71 -4.94 10.55
C MET A 28 6.17 -3.57 11.01
N PRO A 29 5.88 -2.60 10.10
CA PRO A 29 5.37 -1.30 10.54
C PRO A 29 4.00 -1.37 11.23
N GLY A 30 3.12 -2.28 10.80
CA GLY A 30 1.81 -2.47 11.42
C GLY A 30 1.90 -3.11 12.80
N LEU A 31 2.76 -4.12 12.96
CA LEU A 31 3.00 -4.76 14.25
C LEU A 31 3.63 -3.80 15.26
N VAL A 32 4.67 -3.09 14.85
CA VAL A 32 5.35 -2.09 15.70
C VAL A 32 4.34 -1.05 16.14
N LEU A 33 3.51 -0.53 15.24
CA LEU A 33 2.51 0.47 15.58
C LEU A 33 1.43 -0.06 16.55
N THR A 34 0.98 -1.30 16.36
CA THR A 34 -0.04 -1.93 17.21
C THR A 34 0.46 -2.15 18.64
N ALA A 35 1.75 -2.46 18.80
CA ALA A 35 2.39 -2.56 20.11
C ALA A 35 2.76 -1.19 20.70
N LEU A 36 3.18 -0.24 19.87
CA LEU A 36 3.66 1.07 20.29
C LEU A 36 2.53 1.99 20.76
N TRP A 37 1.36 1.94 20.10
CA TRP A 37 0.21 2.79 20.44
C TRP A 37 -0.23 2.70 21.91
N PRO A 38 -0.49 1.50 22.49
CA PRO A 38 -0.90 1.42 23.89
C PRO A 38 0.20 1.90 24.85
N ILE A 39 1.47 1.68 24.53
CA ILE A 39 2.60 2.15 25.34
C ILE A 39 2.63 3.69 25.34
N LEU A 40 2.53 4.32 24.17
CA LEU A 40 2.52 5.77 24.05
C LEU A 40 1.28 6.39 24.72
N ARG A 41 0.12 5.73 24.66
CA ARG A 41 -1.08 6.22 25.34
C ARG A 41 -0.99 6.18 26.86
N VAL A 42 -0.19 5.27 27.43
CA VAL A 42 0.05 5.23 28.89
C VAL A 42 1.18 6.18 29.29
N ALA A 43 2.20 6.33 28.44
CA ALA A 43 3.39 7.13 28.74
C ALA A 43 3.18 8.65 28.56
N LEU A 44 2.23 9.07 27.70
CA LEU A 44 1.98 10.47 27.38
C LEU A 44 0.59 10.90 27.85
N GLU A 45 0.51 12.11 28.40
CA GLU A 45 -0.75 12.70 28.88
C GLU A 45 -1.65 13.16 27.71
N SER A 46 -1.05 13.68 26.64
CA SER A 46 -1.77 14.15 25.45
C SER A 46 -1.94 13.04 24.42
N GLU A 47 -3.20 12.74 24.08
CA GLU A 47 -3.53 11.78 23.02
C GLU A 47 -3.04 12.23 21.63
N ILE A 48 -3.02 13.55 21.40
CA ILE A 48 -2.54 14.15 20.14
C ILE A 48 -1.04 13.91 19.98
N GLU A 49 -0.26 14.12 21.03
CA GLU A 49 1.19 13.89 21.00
C GLU A 49 1.52 12.41 20.80
N ALA A 50 0.81 11.52 21.51
CA ALA A 50 0.95 10.08 21.32
C ALA A 50 0.66 9.66 19.87
N PHE A 51 -0.37 10.25 19.25
CA PHE A 51 -0.70 10.01 17.86
C PHE A 51 0.40 10.49 16.91
N LEU A 52 0.88 11.73 17.07
CA LEU A 52 1.91 12.31 16.20
C LEU A 52 3.23 11.53 16.28
N ILE A 53 3.63 11.09 17.47
CA ILE A 53 4.82 10.27 17.66
C ILE A 53 4.64 8.88 17.05
N ALA A 54 3.51 8.22 17.28
CA ALA A 54 3.21 6.92 16.70
C ALA A 54 3.19 6.97 15.15
N PHE A 55 2.59 8.02 14.60
CA PHE A 55 2.59 8.31 13.17
C PHE A 55 4.02 8.51 12.65
N LEU A 56 4.80 9.37 13.30
CA LEU A 56 6.18 9.66 12.89
C LEU A 56 7.03 8.39 12.89
N VAL A 57 7.00 7.61 13.97
CA VAL A 57 7.76 6.36 14.09
C VAL A 57 7.36 5.39 12.96
N THR A 58 6.07 5.28 12.68
CA THR A 58 5.57 4.40 11.62
C THR A 58 6.04 4.81 10.24
N VAL A 59 5.97 6.10 9.91
CA VAL A 59 6.41 6.60 8.61
C VAL A 59 7.94 6.53 8.51
N ALA A 60 8.67 6.87 9.56
CA ALA A 60 10.12 6.76 9.63
C ALA A 60 10.58 5.31 9.40
N LEU A 61 9.93 4.34 10.06
CA LEU A 61 10.22 2.92 9.87
C LEU A 61 9.94 2.47 8.44
N ARG A 62 8.83 2.91 7.82
CA ARG A 62 8.54 2.62 6.41
C ARG A 62 9.57 3.23 5.48
N LEU A 63 9.98 4.46 5.74
CA LEU A 63 11.00 5.13 4.95
C LEU A 63 12.34 4.42 5.11
N ALA A 64 12.72 3.98 6.31
CA ALA A 64 13.95 3.23 6.54
C ALA A 64 13.97 1.92 5.74
N ILE A 65 12.89 1.14 5.80
CA ILE A 65 12.74 -0.11 5.05
C ILE A 65 12.78 0.15 3.52
N LYS A 66 12.06 1.17 3.04
CA LYS A 66 12.04 1.49 1.60
C LYS A 66 13.32 2.16 1.11
N ALA A 67 14.04 2.89 1.97
CA ALA A 67 15.28 3.56 1.63
C ALA A 67 16.34 2.54 1.22
N GLU A 68 16.41 1.38 1.86
CA GLU A 68 17.35 0.32 1.48
C GLU A 68 17.09 -0.18 0.05
N MET A 69 15.82 -0.46 -0.28
CA MET A 69 15.37 -0.80 -1.64
C MET A 69 15.61 0.34 -2.66
N LEU A 70 15.34 1.59 -2.27
CA LEU A 70 15.53 2.77 -3.10
C LEU A 70 17.00 3.07 -3.33
N ILE A 71 17.89 2.88 -2.35
CA ILE A 71 19.33 3.09 -2.48
C ILE A 71 19.91 2.06 -3.46
N LEU A 72 19.49 0.80 -3.35
CA LEU A 72 19.89 -0.26 -4.28
C LEU A 72 19.39 0.00 -5.71
N THR A 73 18.15 0.46 -5.87
CA THR A 73 17.55 0.72 -7.19
C THR A 73 18.02 2.04 -7.79
N ALA A 74 18.17 3.10 -6.99
CA ALA A 74 18.60 4.43 -7.41
C ALA A 74 20.07 4.48 -7.83
N HIS A 75 20.91 3.59 -7.28
CA HIS A 75 22.28 3.41 -7.76
C HIS A 75 22.35 3.09 -9.26
N SER A 76 21.26 2.56 -9.84
CA SER A 76 21.23 2.10 -11.23
C SER A 76 20.68 3.09 -12.27
N ARG A 77 19.97 4.17 -11.89
CA ARG A 77 19.20 4.97 -12.87
C ARG A 77 19.18 6.49 -12.71
N LEU A 78 19.50 7.06 -11.54
CA LEU A 78 19.41 8.51 -11.30
C LEU A 78 20.63 9.02 -10.53
N GLY A 79 21.05 10.25 -10.85
CA GLY A 79 22.16 10.90 -10.15
C GLY A 79 21.92 10.95 -8.64
N ARG A 80 22.85 10.33 -7.86
CA ARG A 80 22.79 10.14 -6.40
C ARG A 80 22.23 11.32 -5.61
N ARG A 81 22.53 12.56 -6.04
CA ARG A 81 22.10 13.79 -5.36
C ARG A 81 20.62 14.10 -5.53
N VAL A 82 20.03 13.86 -6.71
CA VAL A 82 18.61 14.17 -6.98
C VAL A 82 17.71 13.20 -6.23
N THR A 83 18.07 11.91 -6.21
CA THR A 83 17.30 10.90 -5.48
C THR A 83 17.36 11.12 -3.97
N ILE A 84 18.52 11.50 -3.43
CA ILE A 84 18.65 11.86 -2.00
C ILE A 84 17.82 13.10 -1.69
N LEU A 85 17.88 14.15 -2.52
CA LEU A 85 17.13 15.38 -2.27
C LEU A 85 15.61 15.14 -2.35
N ALA A 86 15.14 14.41 -3.36
CA ALA A 86 13.73 14.05 -3.50
C ALA A 86 13.25 13.17 -2.34
N THR A 87 14.06 12.19 -1.91
CA THR A 87 13.73 11.34 -0.76
C THR A 87 13.68 12.14 0.54
N LEU A 88 14.59 13.10 0.71
CA LEU A 88 14.67 13.96 1.89
C LEU A 88 13.53 14.99 1.94
N ILE A 89 13.14 15.56 0.80
CA ILE A 89 12.07 16.56 0.72
C ILE A 89 10.69 15.89 0.88
N PHE A 90 10.41 14.83 0.12
CA PHE A 90 9.10 14.18 0.14
C PHE A 90 8.90 13.23 1.34
N GLY A 91 9.98 12.74 1.94
CA GLY A 91 9.90 11.93 3.16
C GLY A 91 9.94 12.79 4.43
N PRO A 92 11.12 13.05 5.01
CA PRO A 92 11.26 13.79 6.26
C PRO A 92 10.85 15.27 6.18
N GLY A 93 11.01 15.95 5.04
CA GLY A 93 10.60 17.36 4.88
C GLY A 93 9.09 17.54 5.00
N LEU A 94 8.31 16.67 4.35
CA LEU A 94 6.85 16.67 4.43
C LEU A 94 6.36 16.25 5.82
N LEU A 95 7.04 15.29 6.46
CA LEU A 95 6.76 14.91 7.84
C LEU A 95 7.02 16.04 8.84
N ALA A 96 8.12 16.77 8.68
CA ALA A 96 8.45 17.93 9.51
C ALA A 96 7.40 19.03 9.35
N PHE A 97 6.93 19.28 8.13
CA PHE A 97 5.84 20.22 7.88
C PHE A 97 4.54 19.77 8.58
N LEU A 98 4.17 18.49 8.49
CA LEU A 98 2.98 17.95 9.15
C LEU A 98 3.07 18.02 10.68
N MET A 99 4.24 17.75 11.25
CA MET A 99 4.47 17.88 12.69
C MET A 99 4.40 19.33 13.19
N LEU A 100 4.95 20.28 12.44
CA LEU A 100 4.96 21.70 12.83
C LEU A 100 3.55 22.32 12.84
N ASN A 101 2.60 21.75 12.09
CA ASN A 101 1.22 22.20 12.11
C ASN A 101 0.42 21.66 13.32
N GLY A 102 0.92 20.63 14.03
CA GLY A 102 0.37 20.14 15.30
C GLY A 102 -1.03 19.49 15.25
N ASP A 103 -1.71 19.53 14.12
CA ASP A 103 -3.07 19.02 13.96
C ASP A 103 -3.07 17.61 13.31
N PRO A 104 -3.56 16.57 14.02
CA PRO A 104 -3.65 15.20 13.55
C PRO A 104 -4.37 15.04 12.20
N SER A 105 -5.34 15.89 11.91
CA SER A 105 -6.16 15.78 10.71
C SER A 105 -5.35 15.96 9.43
N TRP A 106 -4.29 16.77 9.45
CA TRP A 106 -3.38 16.93 8.31
C TRP A 106 -2.58 15.66 8.03
N CYS A 107 -2.11 14.96 9.07
CA CYS A 107 -1.43 13.66 8.94
C CYS A 107 -2.36 12.63 8.31
N GLN A 108 -3.65 12.64 8.68
CA GLN A 108 -4.62 11.70 8.14
C GLN A 108 -5.02 12.03 6.69
N ARG A 109 -5.24 13.31 6.38
CA ARG A 109 -5.57 13.79 5.03
C ARG A 109 -4.41 13.72 4.07
N PHE A 110 -3.17 13.71 4.55
CA PHE A 110 -2.01 13.40 3.72
C PHE A 110 -2.13 12.02 3.06
N LEU A 111 -2.64 11.01 3.79
CA LEU A 111 -2.88 9.68 3.24
C LEU A 111 -4.02 9.70 2.19
N SER A 112 -5.06 10.52 2.39
CA SER A 112 -6.10 10.77 1.37
C SER A 112 -5.51 11.39 0.11
N ALA A 113 -4.68 12.43 0.24
CA ALA A 113 -4.03 13.08 -0.89
C ALA A 113 -3.17 12.08 -1.68
N TYR A 114 -2.45 11.19 -1.00
CA TYR A 114 -1.69 10.12 -1.64
C TYR A 114 -2.60 9.20 -2.48
N PHE A 115 -3.70 8.69 -1.92
CA PHE A 115 -4.63 7.83 -2.65
C PHE A 115 -5.29 8.54 -3.83
N LEU A 116 -5.64 9.81 -3.67
CA LEU A 116 -6.21 10.64 -4.74
C LEU A 116 -5.22 10.84 -5.90
N ILE A 117 -3.96 11.17 -5.60
CA ILE A 117 -2.92 11.33 -6.62
C ILE A 117 -2.70 10.01 -7.36
N MET A 118 -2.60 8.89 -6.66
CA MET A 118 -2.43 7.58 -7.30
C MET A 118 -3.62 7.20 -8.17
N ALA A 119 -4.86 7.43 -7.70
CA ALA A 119 -6.06 7.21 -8.49
C ALA A 119 -6.07 8.08 -9.76
N ALA A 120 -5.70 9.36 -9.65
CA ALA A 120 -5.62 10.28 -10.78
C ALA A 120 -4.55 9.84 -11.80
N LEU A 121 -3.37 9.40 -11.35
CA LEU A 121 -2.32 8.89 -12.24
C LEU A 121 -2.78 7.64 -13.01
N PHE A 122 -3.42 6.67 -12.34
CA PHE A 122 -3.96 5.49 -13.03
C PHE A 122 -5.14 5.84 -13.95
N LEU A 123 -5.95 6.84 -13.61
CA LEU A 123 -7.05 7.30 -14.46
C LEU A 123 -6.52 8.00 -15.71
N LEU A 124 -5.51 8.88 -15.58
CA LEU A 124 -4.82 9.50 -16.70
C LEU A 124 -4.19 8.44 -17.61
N ASP A 125 -3.53 7.43 -17.03
CA ASP A 125 -2.93 6.33 -17.79
C ASP A 125 -3.97 5.50 -18.56
N LEU A 126 -5.18 5.38 -18.00
CA LEU A 126 -6.32 4.72 -18.64
C LEU A 126 -6.89 5.56 -19.80
N VAL A 127 -7.00 6.88 -19.62
CA VAL A 127 -7.49 7.83 -20.63
C VAL A 127 -6.50 7.93 -21.80
N ASP A 128 -5.21 8.03 -21.52
CA ASP A 128 -4.13 8.08 -22.53
C ASP A 128 -3.99 6.76 -23.29
N GLY A 129 -4.51 5.65 -22.73
CA GLY A 129 -4.49 4.33 -23.34
C GLY A 129 -3.10 3.69 -23.45
N ARG A 130 -2.04 4.36 -22.97
CA ARG A 130 -0.65 3.89 -23.05
C ARG A 130 -0.31 2.87 -21.98
N ALA A 131 -1.07 2.83 -20.88
CA ALA A 131 -0.87 1.94 -19.74
C ALA A 131 0.59 1.94 -19.23
N LEU A 132 1.27 3.09 -19.28
CA LEU A 132 2.69 3.25 -18.95
C LEU A 132 2.97 2.91 -17.48
N LEU A 133 2.08 3.33 -16.56
CA LEU A 133 2.21 2.99 -15.14
C LEU A 133 2.02 1.50 -14.92
N ALA A 134 1.00 0.91 -15.51
CA ALA A 134 0.78 -0.54 -15.40
C ALA A 134 1.91 -1.36 -16.04
N ARG A 135 2.46 -0.91 -17.17
CA ARG A 135 3.64 -1.53 -17.84
C ARG A 135 4.89 -1.45 -16.99
N HIS A 136 5.10 -0.33 -16.31
CA HIS A 136 6.27 -0.13 -15.47
C HIS A 136 6.17 -0.93 -14.16
N SER A 137 5.01 -0.91 -13.51
CA SER A 137 4.79 -1.57 -12.23
C SER A 137 4.62 -3.09 -12.35
N TRP A 138 4.06 -3.58 -13.46
CA TRP A 138 3.83 -5.01 -13.71
C TRP A 138 4.24 -5.40 -15.13
N PRO A 139 5.55 -5.51 -15.41
CA PRO A 139 6.05 -5.85 -16.74
C PRO A 139 5.55 -7.20 -17.24
N ASP A 140 5.36 -8.18 -16.35
CA ASP A 140 4.96 -9.56 -16.67
C ASP A 140 3.57 -9.71 -17.33
N ILE A 141 2.71 -8.71 -17.23
CA ILE A 141 1.39 -8.76 -17.86
C ILE A 141 1.50 -8.14 -19.24
N ASP A 142 1.70 -8.94 -20.29
CA ASP A 142 1.91 -8.42 -21.64
C ASP A 142 0.64 -8.10 -22.44
N ARG A 143 -0.50 -8.67 -22.05
CA ARG A 143 -1.74 -8.49 -22.81
C ARG A 143 -2.34 -7.10 -22.58
N PRO A 144 -2.66 -6.34 -23.65
CA PRO A 144 -3.17 -4.97 -23.53
C PRO A 144 -4.52 -4.90 -22.81
N TYR A 145 -5.39 -5.90 -23.02
CA TYR A 145 -6.67 -6.00 -22.31
C TYR A 145 -6.49 -6.20 -20.80
N ALA A 146 -5.61 -7.12 -20.39
CA ALA A 146 -5.35 -7.38 -18.98
C ALA A 146 -4.73 -6.17 -18.27
N ARG A 147 -3.86 -5.40 -18.96
CA ARG A 147 -3.33 -4.13 -18.46
C ARG A 147 -4.42 -3.10 -18.24
N ARG A 148 -5.36 -2.95 -19.19
CA ARG A 148 -6.47 -2.00 -19.06
C ARG A 148 -7.36 -2.36 -17.86
N VAL A 149 -7.72 -3.64 -17.71
CA VAL A 149 -8.51 -4.12 -16.57
C VAL A 149 -7.76 -3.89 -15.25
N LEU A 150 -6.45 -4.15 -15.21
CA LEU A 150 -5.63 -3.89 -14.02
C LEU A 150 -5.64 -2.40 -13.67
N SER A 151 -5.39 -1.49 -14.62
CA SER A 151 -5.43 -0.05 -14.37
C SER A 151 -6.80 0.40 -13.83
N GLN A 152 -7.90 -0.10 -14.39
CA GLN A 152 -9.26 0.17 -13.88
C GLN A 152 -9.44 -0.30 -12.44
N LEU A 153 -9.03 -1.53 -12.13
CA LEU A 153 -9.08 -2.08 -10.78
C LEU A 153 -8.22 -1.28 -9.80
N MET A 154 -7.04 -0.80 -10.24
CA MET A 154 -6.19 0.06 -9.42
C MET A 154 -6.84 1.43 -9.17
N VAL A 155 -7.53 2.05 -10.15
CA VAL A 155 -8.29 3.29 -9.91
C VAL A 155 -9.36 3.06 -8.85
N ILE A 156 -10.17 2.01 -9.02
CA ILE A 156 -11.24 1.67 -8.07
C ILE A 156 -10.66 1.40 -6.68
N TYR A 157 -9.56 0.65 -6.60
CA TYR A 157 -8.89 0.36 -5.35
C TYR A 157 -8.43 1.62 -4.61
N HIS A 158 -7.74 2.54 -5.30
CA HIS A 158 -7.24 3.76 -4.67
C HIS A 158 -8.38 4.71 -4.27
N LEU A 159 -9.44 4.81 -5.07
CA LEU A 159 -10.64 5.56 -4.68
C LEU A 159 -11.37 4.92 -3.49
N GLY A 160 -11.41 3.60 -3.42
CA GLY A 160 -11.96 2.86 -2.28
C GLY A 160 -11.14 3.09 -1.01
N MET A 161 -9.80 3.08 -1.12
CA MET A 161 -8.90 3.39 0.00
C MET A 161 -9.00 4.85 0.44
N LEU A 162 -9.17 5.78 -0.50
CA LEU A 162 -9.45 7.19 -0.22
C LEU A 162 -10.74 7.35 0.60
N LEU A 163 -11.85 6.77 0.12
CA LEU A 163 -13.13 6.83 0.81
C LEU A 163 -13.05 6.18 2.20
N THR A 164 -12.40 5.01 2.30
CA THR A 164 -12.17 4.33 3.57
C THR A 164 -11.40 5.22 4.54
N ASN A 165 -10.35 5.91 4.07
CA ASN A 165 -9.58 6.82 4.91
C ASN A 165 -10.42 8.00 5.42
N GLU A 166 -11.20 8.66 4.55
CA GLU A 166 -12.07 9.78 4.95
C GLU A 166 -13.17 9.35 5.93
N VAL A 167 -13.75 8.16 5.74
CA VAL A 167 -14.70 7.60 6.70
C VAL A 167 -14.02 7.36 8.05
N LEU A 168 -12.83 6.76 8.07
CA LEU A 168 -12.08 6.54 9.30
C LEU A 168 -11.68 7.84 9.99
N ILE A 169 -11.36 8.91 9.24
CA ILE A 169 -11.11 10.25 9.80
C ILE A 169 -12.36 10.77 10.52
N GLY A 170 -13.55 10.58 9.93
CA GLY A 170 -14.81 11.06 10.49
C GLY A 170 -15.39 10.22 11.62
N SER A 171 -15.06 8.91 11.69
CA SER A 171 -15.75 7.97 12.57
C SER A 171 -14.86 7.16 13.51
N ALA A 172 -13.54 7.06 13.26
CA ALA A 172 -12.65 6.21 14.03
C ALA A 172 -11.82 7.01 15.04
N SER A 173 -11.47 6.36 16.16
CA SER A 173 -10.47 6.91 17.08
C SER A 173 -9.08 6.93 16.44
N TYR A 174 -8.19 7.77 16.98
CA TYR A 174 -6.80 7.87 16.51
C TYR A 174 -6.08 6.51 16.50
N GLY A 175 -6.29 5.69 17.53
CA GLY A 175 -5.71 4.34 17.59
C GLY A 175 -6.19 3.43 16.47
N ASN A 176 -7.49 3.42 16.17
CA ASN A 176 -8.05 2.60 15.09
C ASN A 176 -7.55 3.06 13.72
N TRP A 177 -7.45 4.38 13.53
CA TRP A 177 -6.89 4.95 12.31
C TRP A 177 -5.41 4.59 12.16
N LEU A 178 -4.63 4.63 13.24
CA LEU A 178 -3.22 4.21 13.22
C LEU A 178 -3.08 2.74 12.85
N ILE A 179 -3.91 1.85 13.38
CA ILE A 179 -3.92 0.44 12.97
C ILE A 179 -4.16 0.34 11.45
N PHE A 180 -5.15 1.06 10.93
CA PHE A 180 -5.39 1.11 9.49
C PHE A 180 -4.16 1.58 8.71
N LEU A 181 -3.54 2.69 9.11
CA LEU A 181 -2.28 3.17 8.52
C LEU A 181 -1.22 2.06 8.54
N GLY A 182 -1.03 1.43 9.70
CA GLY A 182 -0.17 0.29 10.01
C GLY A 182 -0.26 -0.83 8.98
N TYR A 183 -1.47 -1.30 8.74
CA TYR A 183 -1.74 -2.44 7.88
C TYR A 183 -2.07 -2.08 6.43
N ALA A 184 -2.25 -0.81 6.07
CA ALA A 184 -2.54 -0.39 4.70
C ALA A 184 -1.58 -0.96 3.64
N PRO A 185 -0.24 -1.06 3.85
CA PRO A 185 0.67 -1.69 2.89
C PRO A 185 0.40 -3.18 2.72
N LEU A 186 0.08 -3.90 3.81
CA LEU A 186 -0.28 -5.31 3.77
C LEU A 186 -1.57 -5.51 2.98
N ILE A 187 -2.61 -4.71 3.29
CA ILE A 187 -3.89 -4.73 2.58
C ILE A 187 -3.65 -4.47 1.09
N SER A 188 -2.87 -3.43 0.75
CA SER A 188 -2.50 -3.10 -0.63
C SER A 188 -1.80 -4.27 -1.33
N HIS A 189 -0.84 -4.90 -0.65
CA HIS A 189 -0.09 -6.02 -1.20
C HIS A 189 -1.00 -7.22 -1.47
N LEU A 190 -1.85 -7.60 -0.52
CA LEU A 190 -2.80 -8.71 -0.67
C LEU A 190 -3.80 -8.46 -1.80
N VAL A 191 -4.36 -7.25 -1.87
CA VAL A 191 -5.31 -6.87 -2.92
C VAL A 191 -4.64 -6.90 -4.30
N VAL A 192 -3.46 -6.29 -4.46
CA VAL A 192 -2.75 -6.32 -5.73
C VAL A 192 -2.37 -7.75 -6.14
N GLN A 193 -1.83 -8.57 -5.23
CA GLN A 193 -1.43 -9.94 -5.54
C GLN A 193 -2.63 -10.81 -5.93
N SER A 194 -3.76 -10.67 -5.24
CA SER A 194 -5.00 -11.38 -5.60
C SER A 194 -5.52 -10.94 -6.97
N MET A 195 -5.52 -9.64 -7.28
CA MET A 195 -5.90 -9.14 -8.61
C MET A 195 -5.00 -9.72 -9.71
N LEU A 196 -3.68 -9.73 -9.50
CA LEU A 196 -2.72 -10.31 -10.44
C LEU A 196 -2.94 -11.81 -10.62
N ALA A 197 -3.20 -12.55 -9.53
CA ALA A 197 -3.49 -13.99 -9.58
C ALA A 197 -4.74 -14.27 -10.42
N VAL A 198 -5.82 -13.52 -10.21
CA VAL A 198 -7.06 -13.63 -10.99
C VAL A 198 -6.81 -13.31 -12.47
N LEU A 199 -6.09 -12.23 -12.77
CA LEU A 199 -5.77 -11.85 -14.15
C LEU A 199 -4.92 -12.92 -14.85
N ARG A 200 -3.93 -13.50 -14.16
CA ARG A 200 -3.10 -14.59 -14.68
C ARG A 200 -3.92 -15.85 -14.93
N GLU A 201 -4.84 -16.18 -14.04
CA GLU A 201 -5.74 -17.31 -14.22
C GLU A 201 -6.71 -17.12 -15.39
N MET A 202 -7.30 -15.93 -15.53
CA MET A 202 -8.13 -15.60 -16.70
C MET A 202 -7.33 -15.66 -18.00
N ALA A 203 -6.08 -15.21 -17.98
CA ALA A 203 -5.18 -15.28 -19.12
C ALA A 203 -4.82 -16.73 -19.52
N ALA A 204 -4.61 -17.61 -18.53
CA ALA A 204 -4.31 -19.03 -18.73
C ALA A 204 -5.51 -19.83 -19.22
N ARG A 205 -6.72 -19.48 -18.80
CA ARG A 205 -7.98 -20.13 -19.20
C ARG A 205 -8.44 -19.81 -20.62
N GLY A 206 -7.66 -19.06 -21.41
CA GLY A 206 -7.98 -18.78 -22.81
C GLY A 206 -9.25 -17.97 -23.04
N ARG A 207 -9.84 -17.36 -21.98
CA ARG A 207 -10.97 -16.43 -22.13
C ARG A 207 -10.46 -15.08 -22.61
N GLY A 208 -9.96 -15.05 -23.85
CA GLY A 208 -10.16 -13.91 -24.71
C GLY A 208 -11.65 -13.83 -24.96
N VAL A 209 -12.37 -13.03 -24.17
CA VAL A 209 -13.68 -12.55 -24.59
C VAL A 209 -13.37 -11.54 -25.70
N CYS A 210 -13.50 -11.99 -26.93
CA CYS A 210 -13.89 -11.11 -28.03
C CYS A 210 -15.33 -10.65 -27.77
#